data_AF-A0A9D8KZW4-F1
#
_entry.id   AF-A0A9D8KZW4-F1
#
_cell.length_a   1.000
_cell.length_b   1.000
_cell.length_c   1.000
_cell.angle_alpha   90.00
_cell.angle_beta   90.00
_cell.angle_gamma   90.00
#
_symmetry.space_group_name_H-M   'P 1'
#
loop_
_entity.id
_entity.type
_entity.pdbx_description
1 polymer ?
#
loop_
_entity_poly.entity_id
_entity_poly.type
_entity_poly.pdbx_seq_one_letter_code
_entity_poly.pdbx_strand_id
1 'polypeptide(L)'
;AVEENRRSRREAAAEAETIIDLQVSRYMENLRATHLQAPLKQLRAFGEATRAELLEKARQQLANGKTADEVLEQLAHGLTNRLLHPPTAALRQAALEGDADLTRAAERLFPAVPGYHHPIARTDDADPAP
;
A
#
# COMPACT_ATOMS: atom_id res chain seq x y z
N ALA A 1 -55.02 -16.97 -19.95
CA ALA A 1 -54.85 -15.51 -19.80
C ALA A 1 -54.36 -15.09 -18.40
N VAL A 2 -55.20 -15.06 -17.36
CA VAL A 2 -54.75 -14.58 -16.02
C VAL A 2 -53.76 -15.55 -15.34
N GLU A 3 -54.05 -16.85 -15.35
CA GLU A 3 -53.17 -17.90 -14.76
C GLU A 3 -51.79 -17.95 -15.45
N GLU A 4 -51.79 -17.79 -16.77
CA GLU A 4 -50.60 -17.74 -17.62
C GLU A 4 -49.76 -16.49 -17.36
N ASN A 5 -50.41 -15.34 -17.17
CA ASN A 5 -49.73 -14.10 -16.75
C ASN A 5 -49.11 -14.25 -15.35
N ARG A 6 -49.81 -14.92 -14.42
CA ARG A 6 -49.26 -15.20 -13.07
C ARG A 6 -48.08 -16.16 -13.13
N ARG A 7 -48.14 -17.19 -13.98
CA ARG A 7 -47.04 -18.13 -14.19
C ARG A 7 -45.81 -17.44 -14.80
N SER A 8 -46.00 -16.67 -15.87
CA SER A 8 -44.93 -15.89 -16.51
C SER A 8 -44.28 -14.90 -15.53
N ARG A 9 -45.06 -14.21 -14.69
CA ARG A 9 -44.50 -13.32 -13.65
C ARG A 9 -43.68 -14.06 -12.60
N ARG A 10 -44.07 -15.29 -12.21
CA ARG A 10 -43.31 -16.11 -11.27
C ARG A 10 -42.00 -16.60 -11.88
N GLU A 11 -42.04 -17.03 -13.14
CA GLU A 11 -40.85 -17.48 -13.87
C GLU A 11 -39.86 -16.31 -14.05
N ALA A 12 -40.34 -15.13 -14.45
CA ALA A 12 -39.51 -13.93 -14.55
C ALA A 12 -38.95 -13.46 -13.19
N ALA A 13 -39.71 -13.61 -12.10
CA ALA A 13 -39.22 -13.29 -10.76
C ALA A 13 -38.11 -14.25 -10.31
N ALA A 14 -38.25 -15.55 -10.57
CA ALA A 14 -37.22 -16.55 -10.26
C ALA A 14 -35.93 -16.33 -11.07
N GLU A 15 -36.08 -15.93 -12.34
CA GLU A 15 -34.94 -15.55 -13.18
C GLU A 15 -34.26 -14.28 -12.65
N ALA A 16 -35.03 -13.27 -12.23
CA ALA A 16 -34.49 -12.07 -11.61
C ALA A 16 -33.76 -12.36 -10.30
N GLU A 17 -34.29 -13.24 -9.44
CA GLU A 17 -33.62 -13.69 -8.20
C GLU A 17 -32.27 -14.36 -8.52
N THR A 18 -32.24 -15.25 -9.52
CA THR A 18 -31.00 -15.91 -9.97
C THR A 18 -29.96 -14.90 -10.46
N ILE A 19 -30.40 -13.88 -11.21
CA ILE A 19 -29.51 -12.81 -11.68
C ILE A 19 -28.99 -11.99 -10.49
N ILE A 20 -29.85 -11.66 -9.53
CA ILE A 20 -29.48 -10.90 -8.33
C ILE A 20 -28.43 -11.68 -7.53
N ASP A 21 -28.65 -12.96 -7.25
CA ASP A 21 -27.71 -13.79 -6.50
C ASP A 21 -26.33 -13.82 -7.17
N LEU A 22 -26.28 -14.02 -8.49
CA LEU A 22 -25.04 -13.99 -9.25
C LEU A 22 -24.34 -12.62 -9.16
N GLN A 23 -25.06 -11.51 -9.26
CA GLN A 23 -24.46 -10.17 -9.15
C GLN A 23 -23.97 -9.87 -7.73
N VAL A 24 -24.69 -10.32 -6.70
CA VAL A 24 -24.27 -10.19 -5.30
C VAL A 24 -22.97 -10.96 -5.06
N SER A 25 -22.86 -12.20 -5.56
CA SER A 25 -21.61 -12.97 -5.48
C SER A 25 -20.44 -12.25 -6.15
N ARG A 26 -20.62 -11.75 -7.37
CA ARG A 26 -19.59 -10.98 -8.10
C ARG A 26 -19.20 -9.70 -7.39
N TYR A 27 -20.17 -8.98 -6.82
CA TYR A 27 -19.91 -7.78 -6.04
C TYR A 27 -19.08 -8.10 -4.80
N MET A 28 -19.40 -9.17 -4.08
CA MET A 28 -18.64 -9.62 -2.91
C MET A 28 -17.21 -10.04 -3.27
N GLU A 29 -17.01 -10.71 -4.42
CA GLU A 29 -15.68 -11.03 -4.94
C GLU A 29 -14.86 -9.76 -5.25
N ASN A 30 -15.47 -8.80 -5.94
CA ASN A 30 -14.84 -7.51 -6.24
C ASN A 30 -14.53 -6.69 -4.98
N LEU A 31 -15.42 -6.71 -4.00
CA LEU A 31 -15.24 -6.03 -2.72
C LEU A 31 -14.04 -6.63 -1.98
N ARG A 32 -13.95 -7.97 -1.90
CA ARG A 32 -12.78 -8.65 -1.33
C ARG A 32 -11.50 -8.30 -2.08
N ALA A 33 -11.51 -8.34 -3.41
CA ALA A 33 -10.35 -7.99 -4.23
C ALA A 33 -9.87 -6.54 -3.99
N THR A 34 -10.81 -5.61 -3.80
CA THR A 34 -10.50 -4.19 -3.51
C THR A 34 -9.94 -4.02 -2.10
N HIS A 35 -10.51 -4.70 -1.10
CA HIS A 35 -10.00 -4.69 0.27
C HIS A 35 -8.58 -5.25 0.37
N LEU A 36 -8.24 -6.27 -0.42
CA LEU A 36 -6.88 -6.82 -0.45
C LEU A 36 -5.85 -5.83 -1.02
N GLN A 37 -6.26 -4.86 -1.83
CA GLN A 37 -5.36 -3.85 -2.41
C GLN A 37 -5.25 -2.57 -1.57
N ALA A 38 -6.20 -2.29 -0.67
CA ALA A 38 -6.20 -1.08 0.14
C ALA A 38 -4.94 -0.94 1.03
N PRO A 39 -4.49 -1.99 1.76
CA PRO A 39 -3.26 -1.91 2.55
C PRO A 39 -2.02 -1.60 1.72
N LEU A 40 -1.93 -2.16 0.50
CA LEU A 40 -0.82 -1.90 -0.41
C LEU A 40 -0.79 -0.44 -0.88
N LYS A 41 -1.96 0.13 -1.22
CA LYS A 41 -2.07 1.55 -1.60
C LYS A 41 -1.69 2.47 -0.44
N GLN A 42 -2.16 2.16 0.77
CA GLN A 42 -1.82 2.91 1.98
C GLN A 42 -0.32 2.85 2.28
N LEU A 43 0.30 1.68 2.18
CA LEU A 43 1.74 1.51 2.39
C LEU A 43 2.56 2.37 1.41
N ARG A 44 2.22 2.36 0.12
CA ARG A 44 2.90 3.19 -0.88
C ARG A 44 2.69 4.68 -0.63
N ALA A 45 1.47 5.09 -0.31
CA ALA A 45 1.16 6.49 0.00
C ALA A 45 1.93 6.98 1.23
N PHE A 46 2.05 6.16 2.27
CA PHE A 46 2.85 6.45 3.46
C PHE A 46 4.33 6.65 3.12
N GLY A 47 4.90 5.79 2.27
CA GLY A 47 6.27 5.91 1.80
C GLY A 47 6.53 7.20 1.04
N GLU A 48 5.70 7.52 0.05
CA GLU A 48 5.85 8.72 -0.77
C GLU A 48 5.65 10.01 0.04
N ALA A 49 4.65 10.04 0.93
CA ALA A 49 4.43 11.21 1.81
C ALA A 49 5.64 11.46 2.72
N THR A 50 6.21 10.40 3.30
CA THR A 50 7.40 10.49 4.15
C THR A 50 8.62 10.99 3.35
N ARG A 51 8.82 10.44 2.15
CA ARG A 51 9.90 10.86 1.25
C ARG A 51 9.77 12.34 0.88
N ALA A 52 8.59 12.79 0.46
CA ALA A 52 8.34 14.17 0.06
C ALA A 52 8.59 15.15 1.21
N GLU A 53 8.11 14.83 2.42
CA GLU A 53 8.32 15.66 3.61
C GLU A 53 9.82 15.84 3.93
N LEU A 54 10.58 14.74 3.97
CA LEU A 54 11.99 14.80 4.34
C LEU A 54 12.87 15.40 3.24
N LEU A 55 12.53 15.15 1.97
CA LEU A 55 13.24 15.75 0.85
C LEU A 55 13.10 17.26 0.83
N GLU A 56 11.91 17.79 1.14
CA GLU A 56 11.70 19.23 1.20
C GLU A 56 12.50 19.88 2.34
N LYS A 57 12.54 19.22 3.52
CA LYS A 57 13.41 19.67 4.62
C LYS A 57 14.89 19.65 4.23
N ALA A 58 15.34 18.61 3.54
CA ALA A 58 16.71 18.51 3.05
C ALA A 58 17.05 19.65 2.07
N ARG A 59 16.14 19.97 1.14
CA ARG A 59 16.32 21.11 0.22
C ARG A 59 16.43 22.43 0.95
N GLN A 60 15.59 22.66 1.96
CA GLN A 60 15.67 23.88 2.77
C GLN A 60 16.99 23.98 3.54
N GLN A 61 17.48 22.85 4.08
CA GLN A 61 18.76 22.81 4.77
C GLN A 61 19.94 23.15 3.83
N LEU A 62 19.93 22.62 2.62
CA LEU A 62 20.92 22.95 1.59
C LEU A 62 20.87 24.43 1.21
N ALA A 63 19.67 24.97 1.00
CA ALA A 63 19.48 26.40 0.71
C ALA A 63 19.97 27.30 1.85
N ASN A 64 19.91 26.82 3.09
CA ASN A 64 20.41 27.50 4.27
C ASN A 64 21.94 27.34 4.47
N GLY A 65 22.66 26.71 3.53
CA GLY A 65 24.11 26.58 3.56
C GLY A 65 24.65 25.41 4.37
N LYS A 66 23.82 24.44 4.77
CA LYS A 66 24.33 23.18 5.33
C LYS A 66 25.12 22.39 4.30
N THR A 67 26.10 21.61 4.76
CA THR A 67 26.88 20.75 3.87
C THR A 67 26.01 19.61 3.33
N ALA A 68 26.28 19.20 2.09
CA ALA A 68 25.53 18.12 1.45
C ALA A 68 25.62 16.80 2.25
N ASP A 69 26.80 16.48 2.77
CA ASP A 69 27.01 15.27 3.58
C ASP A 69 26.15 15.25 4.85
N GLU A 70 26.06 16.37 5.58
CA GLU A 70 25.21 16.45 6.78
C GLU A 70 23.73 16.25 6.43
N VAL A 71 23.28 16.89 5.34
CA VAL A 71 21.88 16.81 4.91
C VAL A 71 21.53 15.40 4.44
N LEU A 72 22.41 14.75 3.68
CA LEU A 72 22.18 13.39 3.19
C LEU A 72 22.13 12.37 4.33
N GLU A 73 23.01 12.50 5.32
CA GLU A 73 23.00 11.63 6.51
C GLU A 73 21.70 11.81 7.31
N GLN A 74 21.28 13.07 7.53
CA GLN A 74 20.01 13.37 8.21
C GLN A 74 18.79 12.85 7.44
N LEU A 75 18.79 12.98 6.11
CA LEU A 75 17.73 12.47 5.25
C LEU A 75 17.66 10.94 5.32
N ALA A 76 18.79 10.24 5.16
CA ALA A 76 18.86 8.78 5.18
C ALA A 76 18.41 8.21 6.52
N HIS A 77 18.91 8.79 7.62
CA HIS A 77 18.55 8.38 8.97
C HIS A 77 17.06 8.67 9.26
N GLY A 78 16.59 9.87 8.92
CA GLY A 78 15.21 10.28 9.11
C GLY A 78 14.22 9.41 8.33
N LEU A 79 14.55 9.09 7.07
CA LEU A 79 13.71 8.27 6.21
C LEU A 79 13.62 6.84 6.76
N THR A 80 14.75 6.25 7.11
CA THR A 80 14.81 4.89 7.66
C THR A 80 13.99 4.78 8.95
N ASN A 81 14.21 5.70 9.90
CA ASN A 81 13.48 5.69 11.17
C ASN A 81 11.98 5.86 10.98
N ARG A 82 11.56 6.80 10.13
CA ARG A 82 10.14 7.12 9.95
C ARG A 82 9.40 5.98 9.26
N LEU A 83 10.04 5.29 8.31
CA LEU A 83 9.46 4.12 7.65
C LEU A 83 9.42 2.89 8.57
N LEU A 84 10.44 2.68 9.41
CA LEU A 84 10.54 1.48 10.25
C LEU A 84 9.86 1.61 11.61
N HIS A 85 9.58 2.84 12.09
CA HIS A 85 8.97 3.03 13.40
C HIS A 85 7.58 2.38 13.53
N PRO A 86 6.61 2.59 12.61
CA PRO A 86 5.30 1.95 12.73
C PRO A 86 5.34 0.41 12.75
N PRO A 87 6.01 -0.30 11.81
CA PRO A 87 6.06 -1.76 11.85
C PRO A 87 6.84 -2.28 13.07
N THR A 88 7.89 -1.59 13.51
CA THR A 88 8.65 -1.97 14.71
C THR A 88 7.79 -1.85 15.97
N ALA A 89 7.02 -0.77 16.10
CA ALA A 89 6.10 -0.58 17.22
C ALA A 89 4.99 -1.65 17.22
N ALA A 90 4.39 -1.93 16.07
CA ALA A 90 3.38 -2.97 15.92
C ALA A 90 3.92 -4.36 16.30
N LEU A 91 5.14 -4.70 15.89
CA LEU A 91 5.76 -5.98 16.23
C LEU A 91 6.12 -6.12 17.70
N ARG A 92 6.58 -5.04 18.34
CA ARG A 92 6.80 -5.04 19.80
C ARG A 92 5.50 -5.31 20.54
N GLN A 93 4.40 -4.70 20.10
CA GLN A 93 3.10 -4.92 20.72
C GLN A 93 2.59 -6.35 20.47
N ALA A 94 2.72 -6.86 19.25
CA ALA A 94 2.40 -8.25 18.91
C ALA A 94 3.13 -9.25 19.81
N ALA A 95 4.42 -9.00 20.10
CA ALA A 95 5.22 -9.84 20.98
C ALA A 95 4.70 -9.84 22.43
N LEU A 96 4.16 -8.70 22.90
CA LEU A 96 3.56 -8.60 24.25
C LEU A 96 2.19 -9.27 24.32
N GLU A 97 1.41 -9.19 23.24
CA GLU A 97 0.04 -9.73 23.16
C GLU A 97 0.01 -11.21 22.71
N GLY A 98 1.15 -11.78 22.29
CA GLY A 98 1.23 -13.14 21.79
C GLY A 98 0.67 -13.32 20.37
N ASP A 99 0.61 -12.25 19.58
CA ASP A 99 0.14 -12.30 18.19
C ASP A 99 1.19 -12.94 17.26
N ALA A 100 1.10 -14.27 17.16
CA ALA A 100 1.96 -15.07 16.31
C ALA A 100 1.68 -14.88 14.81
N ASP A 101 0.49 -14.42 14.42
CA ASP A 101 0.14 -14.20 13.01
C ASP A 101 0.86 -12.98 12.46
N LEU A 102 0.85 -11.86 13.20
CA LEU A 102 1.57 -10.66 12.81
C LEU A 102 3.09 -10.88 12.80
N THR A 103 3.61 -11.66 13.75
CA THR A 103 5.02 -12.04 13.79
C THR A 103 5.43 -12.83 12.55
N ARG A 104 4.67 -13.86 12.15
CA ARG A 104 4.91 -14.62 10.91
C ARG A 104 4.78 -13.75 9.66
N ALA A 105 3.82 -12.82 9.64
CA ALA A 105 3.67 -11.90 8.52
C ALA A 105 4.91 -11.00 8.38
N ALA A 106 5.49 -10.52 9.48
CA ALA A 106 6.69 -9.70 9.45
C ALA A 106 7.92 -10.44 8.92
N GLU A 107 8.10 -11.73 9.25
CA GLU A 107 9.18 -12.55 8.68
C GLU A 107 9.12 -12.62 7.15
N ARG A 108 7.90 -12.59 6.59
CA ARG A 108 7.67 -12.57 5.13
C ARG A 108 7.88 -11.19 4.51
N LEU A 109 7.57 -10.12 5.25
CA LEU A 109 7.67 -8.74 4.77
C LEU A 109 9.09 -8.16 4.93
N PHE A 110 9.83 -8.57 5.95
CA PHE A 110 11.16 -8.06 6.32
C PHE A 110 12.16 -9.23 6.47
N PRO A 111 12.63 -9.83 5.36
CA PRO A 111 13.60 -10.90 5.42
C PRO A 111 14.96 -10.41 5.96
N ALA A 112 15.69 -11.29 6.64
CA ALA A 112 16.99 -10.98 7.26
C ALA A 112 18.06 -10.48 6.27
N VAL A 113 17.93 -10.80 4.99
CA VAL A 113 18.77 -10.30 3.91
C VAL A 113 17.89 -9.54 2.91
N PRO A 114 18.14 -8.24 2.67
CA PRO A 114 17.43 -7.49 1.64
C PRO A 114 17.71 -8.11 0.26
N GLY A 115 16.73 -8.82 -0.31
CA GLY A 115 16.85 -9.46 -1.63
C GLY A 115 16.67 -8.52 -2.82
N TYR A 116 16.53 -7.21 -2.59
CA TYR A 116 16.20 -6.24 -3.65
C TYR A 116 17.29 -5.15 -3.75
N HIS A 117 18.11 -5.24 -4.80
CA HIS A 117 18.87 -4.09 -5.30
C HIS A 117 18.00 -3.35 -6.31
N HIS A 118 17.60 -2.10 -6.00
CA HIS A 118 17.06 -1.23 -7.03
C HIS A 118 18.25 -0.63 -7.79
N PRO A 119 18.38 -0.87 -9.11
CA PRO A 119 19.45 -0.23 -9.87
C PRO A 119 19.25 1.28 -9.75
N ILE A 120 20.25 1.99 -9.21
CA ILE A 120 20.26 3.45 -9.21
C ILE A 120 20.24 3.86 -10.67
N ALA A 121 19.09 4.32 -11.17
CA ALA A 121 19.02 4.95 -12.48
C ALA A 121 19.88 6.21 -12.39
N ARG A 122 21.10 6.13 -12.93
CA ARG A 122 21.97 7.27 -13.14
C ARG A 122 21.24 8.17 -14.12
N THR A 123 20.52 9.18 -13.63
CA THR A 123 20.07 10.30 -14.46
C THR A 123 21.29 11.17 -14.72
N ASP A 124 22.19 10.65 -15.55
CA ASP A 124 23.38 11.32 -16.02
C ASP A 124 23.26 11.49 -17.53
N ASP A 125 22.09 11.99 -17.95
CA ASP A 125 21.88 12.64 -19.24
C ASP A 125 21.59 14.11 -18.92
N ALA A 126 22.62 14.78 -18.40
CA ALA A 126 22.82 16.16 -18.75
C ALA A 126 23.19 16.17 -20.24
N ASP A 127 22.19 16.30 -21.11
CA ASP A 127 22.42 16.76 -22.47
C ASP A 127 22.12 18.26 -22.51
N PRO A 128 23.14 19.15 -22.46
CA PRO A 128 22.93 20.57 -22.55
C PRO A 128 22.81 21.00 -24.01
N ALA A 129 21.58 20.94 -24.54
CA ALA A 129 21.13 21.65 -25.75
C ALA A 129 21.88 21.29 -27.07
N PRO A 130 21.39 21.70 -28.25
CA PRO A 130 21.16 23.10 -28.61
C PRO A 130 19.69 23.54 -28.69
#